data_AF-A0AAF0CP62-F1
#
_entry.id   AF-A0AAF0CP62-F1
#
_cell.length_a   1.000
_cell.length_b   1.000
_cell.length_c   1.000
_cell.angle_alpha   90.00
_cell.angle_beta   90.00
_cell.angle_gamma   90.00
#
_symmetry.space_group_name_H-M   'P 1'
#
loop_
_entity.id
_entity.type
_entity.pdbx_description
1 polymer ?
#
loop_
_entity_poly.entity_id
_entity_poly.type
_entity_poly.pdbx_seq_one_letter_code
_entity_poly.pdbx_strand_id
1 'polypeptide(L)' 'MSRPPHGDPRRQLFLLKFSVGFLIFFALIILVLPGVIPKPLRIFIAVIDLLAAATIWLLGRQKFPR' A
#
# COMPACT_ATOMS: atom_id res chain seq x y z
N MET A 1 -10.62 25.51 -17.65
CA MET A 1 -9.70 24.86 -16.70
C MET A 1 -10.51 24.08 -15.69
N SER A 2 -10.52 22.76 -15.84
CA SER A 2 -11.21 21.80 -14.97
C SER A 2 -10.55 21.80 -13.60
N ARG A 3 -11.26 22.30 -12.57
CA ARG A 3 -10.82 22.19 -11.17
C ARG A 3 -10.63 20.71 -10.86
N PRO A 4 -9.44 20.24 -10.41
CA PRO A 4 -9.32 18.88 -9.95
C PRO A 4 -10.26 18.71 -8.76
N PRO A 5 -11.04 17.62 -8.67
CA PRO A 5 -11.93 17.40 -7.54
C PRO A 5 -11.06 17.28 -6.30
N HIS A 6 -10.96 18.36 -5.53
CA HIS A 6 -10.37 18.34 -4.19
C HIS A 6 -11.37 17.59 -3.31
N GLY A 7 -11.37 16.26 -3.45
CA GLY A 7 -12.00 15.37 -2.50
C GLY A 7 -11.38 15.65 -1.14
N ASP A 8 -12.23 15.71 -0.12
CA ASP A 8 -11.89 16.06 1.25
C ASP A 8 -10.53 15.47 1.67
N PRO A 9 -9.50 16.27 2.00
CA PRO A 9 -8.15 15.79 2.24
C PRO A 9 -8.09 14.77 3.38
N ARG A 10 -9.01 14.86 4.35
CA ARG A 10 -9.19 13.86 5.42
C ARG A 10 -9.62 12.49 4.87
N ARG A 11 -10.54 12.48 3.90
CA ARG A 11 -11.01 11.26 3.24
C ARG A 11 -9.92 10.64 2.37
N GLN A 12 -9.12 11.46 1.69
CA GLN A 12 -7.96 10.99 0.92
C GLN A 12 -6.87 10.38 1.83
N LEU A 13 -6.62 10.99 3.00
CA LEU A 13 -5.68 10.44 3.97
C LEU A 13 -6.16 9.11 4.57
N PHE A 14 -7.47 8.98 4.80
CA PHE A 14 -8.09 7.74 5.27
C PHE A 14 -7.98 6.63 4.22
N LEU A 15 -8.34 6.93 2.96
CA LEU A 15 -8.20 6.00 1.84
C LEU A 15 -6.75 5.56 1.64
N LEU A 16 -5.80 6.49 1.74
CA LEU A 16 -4.37 6.16 1.64
C LEU A 16 -3.94 5.17 2.74
N LYS A 17 -4.28 5.46 4.01
CA LYS A 17 -3.98 4.56 5.13
C LYS A 17 -4.62 3.19 4.95
N PHE A 18 -5.87 3.16 4.48
CA PHE A 18 -6.60 1.92 4.23
C PHE A 18 -5.93 1.10 3.11
N SER A 19 -5.57 1.73 1.99
CA SER A 19 -4.87 1.07 0.88
C SER A 19 -3.51 0.51 1.30
N VAL A 20 -2.73 1.29 2.06
CA VAL A 20 -1.43 0.83 2.58
C VAL A 20 -1.62 -0.34 3.55
N GLY A 21 -2.60 -0.26 4.46
CA GLY A 21 -2.92 -1.37 5.37
C GLY A 21 -3.36 -2.63 4.64
N PHE A 22 -4.13 -2.49 3.56
CA PHE A 22 -4.59 -3.60 2.73
C PHE A 22 -3.44 -4.30 2.01
N LEU A 23 -2.48 -3.55 1.46
CA LEU A 23 -1.26 -4.10 0.86
C LEU A 23 -0.49 -4.92 1.89
N ILE A 24 -0.19 -4.34 3.05
CA ILE A 24 0.52 -5.03 4.14
C ILE A 24 -0.20 -6.31 4.56
N PHE A 25 -1.53 -6.28 4.65
CA PHE A 25 -2.33 -7.45 4.97
C PHE A 25 -2.20 -8.55 3.90
N PHE A 26 -2.23 -8.20 2.61
CA PHE A 26 -2.02 -9.14 1.52
C PHE A 26 -0.59 -9.73 1.51
N ALA A 27 0.44 -8.91 1.74
CA ALA A 27 1.81 -9.40 1.89
C ALA A 27 1.93 -10.45 3.00
N LEU A 28 1.29 -10.22 4.16
CA LEU A 28 1.29 -11.16 5.27
C LEU A 28 0.53 -12.45 4.93
N ILE A 29 -0.60 -12.35 4.23
CA ILE A 29 -1.34 -13.52 3.75
C ILE A 29 -0.46 -14.36 2.82
N ILE A 30 0.21 -13.74 1.84
CA ILE A 30 1.09 -14.44 0.90
C ILE A 30 2.23 -15.16 1.63
N LEU A 31 2.75 -14.56 2.71
CA LEU A 31 3.81 -15.13 3.52
C LEU A 31 3.33 -16.33 4.34
N VAL A 32 2.16 -16.22 4.97
CA VAL A 32 1.64 -17.20 5.95
C VAL A 32 0.90 -18.37 5.29
N LEU A 33 0.16 -18.14 4.19
CA LEU A 33 -0.62 -19.20 3.57
C LEU A 33 0.30 -20.26 2.94
N PRO A 34 0.20 -21.55 3.31
CA PRO A 34 0.95 -22.60 2.64
C PRO A 34 0.38 -22.82 1.22
N GLY A 35 0.97 -22.13 0.24
CA GLY A 35 0.65 -22.28 -1.18
C GLY A 35 1.64 -23.12 -1.99
N VAL A 36 1.42 -23.21 -3.30
CA VAL A 36 2.28 -23.90 -4.27
C VAL A 36 3.59 -23.11 -4.55
N ILE A 37 3.60 -21.83 -4.18
CA ILE A 37 4.71 -20.92 -4.48
C ILE A 37 5.95 -21.27 -3.66
N PRO A 38 7.13 -21.44 -4.28
CA PRO A 38 8.38 -21.73 -3.57
C PRO A 38 8.76 -20.60 -2.61
N LYS A 39 9.30 -20.97 -1.44
CA LYS A 39 9.69 -20.05 -0.35
C LYS A 39 10.49 -18.81 -0.81
N PRO A 40 11.55 -18.92 -1.64
CA PRO A 40 12.31 -17.73 -2.07
C PRO A 40 11.46 -16.73 -2.86
N LEU A 41 10.54 -17.23 -3.71
CA LEU A 41 9.66 -16.38 -4.50
C LEU A 41 8.61 -15.67 -3.62
N ARG A 42 8.11 -16.32 -2.56
CA ARG A 42 7.20 -15.66 -1.60
C ARG A 42 7.85 -14.49 -0.86
N ILE A 43 9.09 -14.67 -0.41
CA ILE A 43 9.84 -13.61 0.26
C ILE A 43 10.03 -12.45 -0.71
N PHE A 44 10.39 -12.73 -1.96
CA PHE A 44 10.56 -11.70 -2.97
C PHE A 44 9.27 -10.91 -3.24
N ILE A 45 8.13 -11.60 -3.37
CA ILE A 45 6.82 -10.97 -3.54
C ILE A 45 6.46 -10.11 -2.31
N ALA A 46 6.66 -10.63 -1.10
CA ALA A 46 6.38 -9.89 0.14
C ALA A 46 7.24 -8.62 0.27
N VAL A 47 8.51 -8.69 -0.13
CA VAL A 47 9.41 -7.52 -0.14
C VAL A 47 8.98 -6.48 -1.16
N ILE A 48 8.61 -6.89 -2.38
CA ILE A 48 8.10 -5.96 -3.40
C ILE A 48 6.82 -5.27 -2.92
N ASP A 49 5.91 -6.02 -2.32
CA ASP A 49 4.64 -5.48 -1.82
C ASP A 49 4.87 -4.48 -0.68
N LEU A 50 5.81 -4.78 0.23
CA LEU A 50 6.23 -3.85 1.27
C LEU A 50 6.83 -2.55 0.70
N LEU A 51 7.67 -2.65 -0.34
CA LEU A 51 8.24 -1.49 -1.02
C LEU A 51 7.17 -0.64 -1.72
N ALA A 52 6.19 -1.28 -2.36
CA ALA A 52 5.06 -0.59 -2.98
C ALA A 52 4.23 0.15 -1.92
N ALA A 53 3.91 -0.51 -0.81
CA ALA A 53 3.20 0.09 0.32
C ALA A 53 3.97 1.29 0.91
N ALA A 54 5.28 1.16 1.11
CA ALA A 54 6.14 2.24 1.60
C ALA A 54 6.19 3.42 0.64
N THR A 55 6.28 3.17 -0.67
CA THR A 55 6.31 4.21 -1.71
C THR A 55 4.99 4.97 -1.77
N ILE A 56 3.86 4.26 -1.74
CA ILE A 56 2.52 4.87 -1.71
C ILE A 56 2.35 5.72 -0.46
N TRP A 57 2.80 5.21 0.70
CA TRP A 57 2.76 5.96 1.94
C TRP A 57 3.62 7.23 1.88
N LEU A 58 4.84 7.15 1.34
CA LEU A 58 5.76 8.27 1.21
C LEU A 58 5.19 9.35 0.28
N LEU A 59 4.68 8.95 -0.90
CA LEU A 59 4.04 9.84 -1.87
C LEU A 59 2.82 10.53 -1.27
N GLY A 60 1.97 9.78 -0.56
CA GLY A 60 0.82 10.34 0.12
C GLY A 60 1.20 11.29 1.26
N ARG A 61 2.28 11.01 2.00
CA ARG A 61 2.81 11.91 3.02
C ARG A 61 3.38 13.21 2.43
N GLN A 62 3.99 13.16 1.25
CA GLN A 62 4.46 14.35 0.54
C GLN A 62 3.32 15.20 -0.03
N LYS A 63 2.24 14.56 -0.50
CA LYS A 63 1.07 15.26 -1.05
C LYS A 63 0.13 15.83 0.02
N PHE A 64 0.08 15.19 1.18
CA PHE A 64 -0.72 15.61 2.32
C PHE A 64 0.18 15.75 3.56
N PRO A 65 1.11 16.73 3.57
CA PRO A 65 1.75 17.13 4.81
C PRO A 65 0.64 17.63 5.73
N ARG A 66 0.71 17.23 7.01
CA ARG A 66 -0.32 17.48 8.03
C ARG A 66 -0.84 18.92 8.03
#